data_AF-A0A6C0HRE1-F1
#
_entry.id   AF-A0A6C0HRE1-F1
#
_cell.length_a   1.000
_cell.length_b   1.000
_cell.length_c   1.000
_cell.angle_alpha   90.00
_cell.angle_beta   90.00
_cell.angle_gamma   90.00
#
_symmetry.space_group_name_H-M   'P 1'
#
loop_
_entity.id
_entity.type
_entity.pdbx_description
1 polymer ?
#
loop_
_entity_poly.entity_id
_entity_poly.type
_entity_poly.pdbx_seq_one_letter_code
_entity_poly.pdbx_strand_id
1 'polypeptide(L)'
;MKVNHTHINYCCLTFLVLITFVLAYNMYNKTVEGLESDISDPAVSFCKAFEGKSAQLETACGGLTTDNCKNSNCCVWVNGNKCSAGGVTGPTYKTDASGNPVKVDNFHYMNKCYGSNCPN
;
A
#
# COMPACT_ATOMS: atom_id res chain seq x y z
N MET A 1 7.80 15.95 66.47
CA MET A 1 8.42 15.94 65.13
C MET A 1 7.52 16.73 64.19
N LYS A 2 7.91 17.95 63.79
CA LYS A 2 7.15 18.76 62.82
C LYS A 2 7.59 18.35 61.41
N VAL A 3 6.78 17.57 60.71
CA VAL A 3 7.07 17.22 59.32
C VAL A 3 6.87 18.48 58.48
N ASN A 4 7.92 18.87 57.76
CA ASN A 4 7.97 20.13 57.04
C ASN A 4 7.10 20.03 55.77
N HIS A 5 5.88 20.56 55.87
CA HIS A 5 4.83 20.50 54.83
C HIS A 5 5.31 20.96 53.44
N THR A 6 6.29 21.88 53.41
CA THR A 6 6.88 22.42 52.17
C THR A 6 7.69 21.37 51.41
N HIS A 7 8.38 20.45 52.11
CA HIS A 7 9.14 19.36 51.48
C HIS A 7 8.25 18.24 50.96
N ILE A 8 7.14 17.95 51.67
CA ILE A 8 6.13 16.99 51.22
C ILE A 8 5.49 17.47 49.92
N ASN A 9 5.17 18.77 49.82
CA ASN A 9 4.57 19.36 48.63
C ASN A 9 5.51 19.35 47.41
N TYR A 10 6.80 19.65 47.61
CA TYR A 10 7.78 19.62 46.52
C TYR A 10 8.02 18.20 46.00
N CYS A 11 8.11 17.21 46.89
CA CYS A 11 8.22 15.80 46.52
C CYS A 11 6.98 15.30 45.77
N CYS A 12 5.79 15.75 46.16
CA CYS A 12 4.54 15.40 45.48
C CYS A 12 4.47 16.03 44.07
N LEU A 13 4.89 17.31 43.94
CA LEU A 13 4.95 18.01 42.66
C LEU A 13 5.92 17.35 41.68
N THR A 14 7.11 16.96 42.12
CA THR A 14 8.07 16.28 41.23
C THR A 14 7.57 14.90 40.80
N PHE A 15 6.92 14.16 41.70
CA PHE A 15 6.33 12.86 41.38
C PHE A 15 5.18 12.97 40.37
N LEU A 16 4.33 13.98 40.51
CA LEU A 16 3.25 14.27 39.54
C LEU A 16 3.80 14.63 38.16
N VAL A 17 4.89 15.40 38.08
CA VAL A 17 5.56 15.73 36.81
C VAL A 17 6.17 14.49 36.16
N LEU A 18 6.78 13.59 36.94
CA LEU A 18 7.31 12.33 36.41
C LEU A 18 6.21 11.42 35.89
N ILE A 19 5.07 11.33 36.60
CA ILE A 19 3.92 10.56 36.14
C ILE A 19 3.37 11.10 34.83
N THR A 20 3.20 12.43 34.69
CA THR A 20 2.69 13.01 33.45
C THR A 20 3.68 12.81 32.30
N PHE A 21 4.99 12.90 32.56
CA PHE A 21 6.03 12.63 31.57
C PHE A 21 6.01 11.17 31.10
N VAL A 22 5.86 10.21 32.02
CA VAL A 22 5.73 8.78 31.70
C VAL A 22 4.45 8.51 30.91
N LEU A 23 3.30 9.07 31.32
CA LEU A 23 2.04 8.89 30.60
C LEU A 23 2.09 9.51 29.19
N ALA A 24 2.67 10.70 29.04
CA ALA A 24 2.88 11.35 27.74
C ALA A 24 3.82 10.53 26.86
N TYR A 25 4.90 9.96 27.41
CA TYR A 25 5.83 9.09 26.68
C TYR A 25 5.16 7.79 26.23
N ASN A 26 4.32 7.19 27.07
CA ASN A 26 3.55 6.00 26.69
C ASN A 26 2.52 6.32 25.59
N MET A 27 1.88 7.50 25.64
CA MET A 27 0.98 7.96 24.58
C MET A 27 1.73 8.20 23.25
N TYR A 28 2.93 8.76 23.31
CA TYR A 28 3.80 8.96 22.14
C TYR A 28 4.22 7.63 21.51
N ASN A 29 4.63 6.65 22.31
CA ASN A 29 5.01 5.32 21.83
C ASN A 29 3.81 4.52 21.27
N LYS A 30 2.60 4.75 21.78
CA LYS A 30 1.37 4.10 21.30
C LYS A 30 0.99 4.53 19.87
N THR A 31 1.45 5.69 19.42
CA THR A 31 1.23 6.19 18.05
C THR A 31 2.20 5.64 17.00
N VAL A 32 3.22 4.86 17.39
CA VAL A 32 4.25 4.38 16.45
C VAL A 32 3.96 2.98 15.88
N GLU A 33 2.90 2.30 16.36
CA GLU A 33 2.46 0.99 15.83
C GLU A 33 1.31 1.10 14.81
N GLY A 34 0.86 2.32 14.51
CA GLY A 34 -0.25 2.60 13.58
C GLY A 34 0.08 3.64 12.52
N LEU A 35 1.37 3.88 12.28
CA LEU A 35 1.87 4.69 11.19
C LEU A 35 2.68 3.77 10.27
N GLU A 36 1.98 2.86 9.58
CA GLU A 36 2.32 2.66 8.18
C GLU A 36 2.01 4.01 7.52
N SER A 37 2.95 4.95 7.63
CA SER A 37 2.98 6.11 6.75
C SER A 37 3.26 5.54 5.38
N ASP A 38 2.19 5.07 4.75
CA ASP A 38 1.93 5.18 3.34
C ASP A 38 2.28 6.63 2.93
N ILE A 39 3.57 6.86 2.72
CA ILE A 39 3.99 7.43 1.44
C ILE A 39 3.59 6.36 0.42
N SER A 40 2.29 6.13 0.26
CA SER A 40 1.79 5.08 -0.61
C SER A 40 2.17 5.56 -1.98
N ASP A 41 3.09 4.82 -2.58
CA ASP A 41 3.31 4.91 -4.01
C ASP A 41 1.91 5.00 -4.66
N PRO A 42 1.62 6.05 -5.45
CA PRO A 42 0.32 6.22 -6.09
C PRO A 42 -0.15 4.96 -6.83
N ALA A 43 0.79 4.15 -7.32
CA ALA A 43 0.52 2.87 -7.96
C ALA A 43 0.01 1.80 -6.96
N VAL A 44 0.53 1.79 -5.73
CA VAL A 44 0.11 0.88 -4.65
C VAL A 44 -1.25 1.30 -4.09
N SER A 45 -1.45 2.60 -3.83
CA SER A 45 -2.74 3.12 -3.32
C SER A 45 -3.87 2.97 -4.34
N PHE A 46 -3.56 3.17 -5.64
CA PHE A 46 -4.48 2.86 -6.73
C PHE A 46 -5.00 1.43 -6.63
N CYS A 47 -4.09 0.45 -6.50
CA CYS A 47 -4.46 -0.96 -6.43
C CYS A 47 -5.27 -1.31 -5.18
N LYS A 48 -4.93 -0.71 -4.03
CA LYS A 48 -5.63 -0.91 -2.76
C LYS A 48 -7.10 -0.51 -2.82
N ALA A 49 -7.46 0.52 -3.59
CA ALA A 49 -8.84 0.97 -3.74
C ALA A 49 -9.79 -0.10 -4.35
N PHE A 50 -9.23 -1.06 -5.08
CA PHE A 50 -9.98 -2.12 -5.78
C PHE A 50 -9.73 -3.53 -5.23
N GLU A 51 -9.16 -3.65 -4.02
CA GLU A 51 -8.95 -4.93 -3.37
C GLU A 51 -10.29 -5.69 -3.21
N GLY A 52 -10.35 -6.94 -3.68
CA GLY A 52 -11.57 -7.75 -3.72
C GLY A 52 -12.58 -7.38 -4.84
N LYS A 53 -12.28 -6.39 -5.70
CA LYS A 53 -13.20 -5.88 -6.74
C LYS A 53 -12.63 -6.09 -8.14
N SER A 54 -12.30 -7.32 -8.52
CA SER A 54 -11.57 -7.65 -9.77
C SER A 54 -12.17 -7.04 -11.04
N ALA A 55 -13.50 -6.99 -11.18
CA ALA A 55 -14.15 -6.40 -12.35
C ALA A 55 -13.97 -4.87 -12.43
N GLN A 56 -14.04 -4.20 -11.28
CA GLN A 56 -13.78 -2.75 -11.20
C GLN A 56 -12.29 -2.47 -11.42
N LEU A 57 -11.41 -3.34 -10.90
CA LEU A 57 -9.98 -3.26 -11.13
C LEU A 57 -9.63 -3.41 -12.62
N GLU A 58 -10.22 -4.37 -13.35
CA GLU A 58 -10.00 -4.52 -14.79
C GLU A 58 -10.37 -3.25 -15.55
N THR A 59 -11.52 -2.65 -15.19
CA THR A 59 -11.98 -1.39 -15.79
C THR A 59 -10.99 -0.25 -15.48
N ALA A 60 -10.53 -0.16 -14.24
CA ALA A 60 -9.59 0.87 -13.80
C ALA A 60 -8.20 0.71 -14.46
N CYS A 61 -7.64 -0.50 -14.49
CA CYS A 61 -6.41 -0.81 -15.20
C CYS A 61 -6.52 -0.45 -16.68
N GLY A 62 -7.65 -0.77 -17.33
CA GLY A 62 -7.90 -0.45 -18.74
C GLY A 62 -7.86 1.04 -19.09
N GLY A 63 -8.01 1.93 -18.09
CA GLY A 63 -7.89 3.38 -18.26
C GLY A 63 -6.49 3.95 -18.03
N LEU A 64 -5.51 3.14 -17.63
CA LEU A 64 -4.16 3.61 -17.34
C LEU A 64 -3.33 3.84 -18.61
N THR A 65 -2.42 4.81 -18.55
CA THR A 65 -1.35 4.95 -19.53
C THR A 65 -0.39 3.75 -19.45
N THR A 66 0.38 3.52 -20.51
CA THR A 66 1.38 2.44 -20.56
C THR A 66 2.33 2.47 -19.36
N ASP A 67 2.85 3.64 -19.00
CA ASP A 67 3.82 3.78 -17.91
C ASP A 67 3.18 3.51 -16.55
N ASN A 68 1.97 4.05 -16.31
CA ASN A 68 1.24 3.79 -15.07
C ASN A 68 0.85 2.32 -14.94
N CYS A 69 0.49 1.68 -16.06
CA CYS A 69 0.19 0.25 -16.09
C CYS A 69 1.41 -0.59 -15.73
N LYS A 70 2.58 -0.30 -16.33
CA LYS A 70 3.83 -1.01 -16.09
C LYS A 70 4.38 -0.80 -14.68
N ASN A 71 4.06 0.33 -14.04
CA ASN A 71 4.45 0.65 -12.67
C ASN A 71 3.46 0.15 -11.60
N SER A 72 2.28 -0.36 -11.98
CA SER A 72 1.27 -0.82 -11.03
C SER A 72 1.48 -2.27 -10.58
N ASN A 73 1.24 -2.52 -9.29
CA ASN A 73 1.39 -3.87 -8.70
C ASN A 73 0.15 -4.76 -8.84
N CYS A 74 -0.91 -4.26 -9.49
CA CYS A 74 -2.16 -4.99 -9.74
C CYS A 74 -2.63 -4.93 -11.21
N CYS A 75 -1.81 -4.35 -12.09
CA CYS A 75 -2.08 -4.28 -13.52
C CYS A 75 -0.91 -4.83 -14.32
N VAL A 76 -1.20 -5.27 -15.54
CA VAL A 76 -0.22 -5.80 -16.50
C VAL A 76 -0.46 -5.21 -17.88
N TRP A 77 0.63 -4.84 -18.56
CA TRP A 77 0.59 -4.35 -19.94
C TRP A 77 0.76 -5.52 -20.91
N VAL A 78 -0.35 -6.00 -21.48
CA VAL A 78 -0.45 -7.18 -22.32
C VAL A 78 -0.19 -6.83 -23.78
N ASN A 79 0.63 -7.65 -24.46
CA ASN A 79 0.92 -7.63 -25.89
C ASN A 79 1.28 -6.25 -26.51
N GLY A 80 1.74 -5.31 -25.69
CA GLY A 80 2.06 -3.98 -26.20
C GLY A 80 0.85 -3.06 -26.45
N ASN A 81 -0.38 -3.47 -26.11
CA ASN A 81 -1.58 -2.73 -26.54
C ASN A 81 -2.67 -2.51 -25.47
N LYS A 82 -2.69 -3.29 -24.39
CA LYS A 82 -3.77 -3.26 -23.42
C LYS A 82 -3.24 -3.34 -21.98
N CYS A 83 -3.75 -2.49 -21.10
CA CYS A 83 -3.60 -2.68 -19.67
C CYS A 83 -4.77 -3.50 -19.11
N SER A 84 -4.47 -4.53 -18.34
CA SER A 84 -5.47 -5.40 -17.69
C SER A 84 -5.11 -5.63 -16.24
N ALA A 85 -6.10 -5.96 -15.41
CA ALA A 85 -5.87 -6.45 -14.05
C ALA A 85 -5.03 -7.72 -14.11
N GLY A 86 -4.03 -7.82 -13.24
CA GLY A 86 -3.12 -8.96 -13.22
C GLY A 86 -1.94 -8.77 -12.29
N GLY A 87 -1.00 -9.71 -12.35
CA GLY A 87 0.23 -9.64 -11.57
C GLY A 87 1.37 -10.39 -12.24
N VAL A 88 2.31 -10.87 -11.43
CA VAL A 88 3.50 -11.60 -11.91
C VAL A 88 3.17 -12.84 -12.76
N THR A 89 2.00 -13.44 -12.56
CA THR A 89 1.52 -14.61 -13.32
C THR A 89 0.78 -14.25 -14.61
N GLY A 90 0.64 -12.95 -14.90
CA GLY A 90 -0.08 -12.43 -16.06
C GLY A 90 -1.46 -11.86 -15.72
N PRO A 91 -2.30 -11.64 -16.74
CA PRO A 91 -3.62 -11.04 -16.57
C PRO A 91 -4.59 -11.99 -15.83
N THR A 92 -5.41 -11.41 -14.97
CA THR A 92 -6.48 -12.12 -14.22
C THR A 92 -7.53 -12.68 -15.17
N TYR A 93 -7.95 -11.88 -16.15
CA TYR A 93 -8.94 -12.27 -17.15
C TYR A 93 -8.24 -12.83 -18.38
N LYS A 94 -8.48 -14.12 -18.67
CA LYS A 94 -7.94 -14.83 -19.84
C LYS A 94 -8.92 -14.84 -21.02
N THR A 95 -10.05 -14.16 -20.89
CA THR A 95 -11.09 -14.06 -21.91
C THR A 95 -11.46 -12.61 -22.14
N ASP A 96 -11.88 -12.27 -23.36
CA ASP A 96 -12.44 -10.97 -23.67
C ASP A 96 -13.89 -10.85 -23.18
N ALA A 97 -14.52 -9.69 -23.43
CA ALA A 97 -15.92 -9.44 -23.07
C ALA A 97 -16.92 -10.33 -23.83
N SER A 98 -16.51 -10.92 -24.94
CA SER A 98 -17.31 -11.86 -25.74
C SER A 98 -17.07 -13.33 -25.35
N GLY A 99 -16.20 -13.59 -24.37
CA GLY A 99 -15.84 -14.92 -23.92
C GLY A 99 -14.78 -15.63 -24.75
N ASN A 100 -14.17 -14.95 -25.73
CA ASN A 100 -13.08 -15.55 -26.52
C ASN A 100 -11.78 -15.54 -25.70
N PRO A 101 -10.94 -16.59 -25.81
CA PRO A 101 -9.65 -16.62 -25.13
C PRO A 101 -8.73 -15.51 -25.66
N VAL A 102 -8.17 -14.73 -24.73
CA VAL A 102 -7.17 -13.70 -25.04
C VAL A 102 -5.83 -14.40 -25.19
N LYS A 103 -5.23 -14.30 -26.37
CA LYS A 103 -3.86 -14.74 -26.59
C LYS A 103 -2.90 -13.77 -25.90
N VAL A 104 -2.07 -14.27 -24.99
CA VAL A 104 -1.05 -13.48 -24.26
C VAL A 104 0.32 -13.98 -24.67
N ASP A 105 0.98 -13.28 -25.59
CA ASP A 105 2.32 -13.61 -26.09
C ASP A 105 3.42 -13.01 -25.20
N ASN A 106 3.19 -11.79 -24.71
CA ASN A 106 4.03 -11.14 -23.73
C ASN A 106 3.20 -10.20 -22.84
N PHE A 107 3.72 -9.88 -21.67
CA PHE A 107 3.16 -8.84 -20.81
C PHE A 107 4.25 -8.17 -19.98
N HIS A 108 3.99 -6.96 -19.50
CA HIS A 108 4.86 -6.28 -18.55
C HIS A 108 4.16 -6.12 -17.19
N TYR A 109 4.92 -6.38 -16.13
CA TYR A 109 4.50 -6.21 -14.74
C TYR A 109 5.65 -5.60 -13.94
N MET A 110 5.44 -4.47 -13.26
CA MET A 110 6.47 -3.76 -12.49
C MET A 110 7.76 -3.51 -13.32
N ASN A 111 7.59 -2.99 -14.54
CA ASN A 111 8.62 -2.78 -15.58
C ASN A 111 9.40 -4.02 -16.03
N LYS A 112 9.03 -5.22 -15.58
CA LYS A 112 9.62 -6.47 -16.03
C LYS A 112 8.77 -7.05 -17.14
N CYS A 113 9.42 -7.48 -18.22
CA CYS A 113 8.78 -8.17 -19.32
C CYS A 113 8.72 -9.68 -19.02
N TYR A 114 7.58 -10.30 -19.30
CA TYR A 114 7.32 -11.73 -19.18
C TYR A 114 6.73 -12.29 -20.48
N GLY A 115 7.10 -13.51 -20.84
CA GLY A 115 6.62 -14.20 -22.05
C GLY A 115 7.68 -14.40 -23.13
N SER A 116 7.25 -14.82 -24.31
CA SER A 116 8.13 -15.36 -25.36
C SER A 116 8.92 -14.30 -26.14
N ASN A 117 8.52 -13.03 -26.05
CA ASN A 117 9.10 -11.92 -26.83
C ASN A 117 9.79 -10.87 -25.94
N CYS A 118 10.24 -11.26 -24.76
CA CYS A 118 10.98 -10.38 -23.87
C CYS A 118 12.49 -10.46 -24.15
N PRO A 119 13.18 -9.32 -24.35
CA PRO A 119 14.63 -9.34 -24.48
C PRO A 119 15.25 -9.86 -23.18
N ASN A 120 16.19 -10.80 -23.31
CA ASN A 120 17.03 -11.28 -22.20
C ASN A 120 17.97 -10.19 -21.68
#